data_AF-A0A3Y0EC04-F1
#
_entry.id   AF-A0A3Y0EC04-F1
#
_cell.length_a   1.000
_cell.length_b   1.000
_cell.length_c   1.000
_cell.angle_alpha   90.00
_cell.angle_beta   90.00
_cell.angle_gamma   90.00
#
_symmetry.space_group_name_H-M   'P 1'
#
loop_
_entity.id
_entity.type
_entity.pdbx_description
1 polymer ?
#
loop_
_entity_poly.entity_id
_entity_poly.type
_entity_poly.pdbx_seq_one_letter_code
_entity_poly.pdbx_strand_id
1 'polypeptide(L)'
;MFANINVDCCKTPGCKNLGVLNSPDYVRQGKDVLCRECGFLFPVISAGALNLFRHTVNRGWKGLVKQCPACGSTSLKKYGFSTQGEHRMACSQCRKTFIVPEKAKSDCRQDELATLIEEGTSLAGIRSQLKLDSTGLNRALFKLSRNANLAERCQQFPAFDIALSTRAFRVNYNGGDSSLYVLVTAEEQSGRVVAISSNYSAQPLDKAWQYQSYYEERLPPGTLAHMVQRKEAITARRETLFDIDYGPASLYKNDSGMIVKPVLPAYRHFELVRMLTDERSLNVQHYLDHECFILGGCMMANMPHVHQGRCHISFVKERGTTPLQKDTPPRLFLSGGIRNNVWRTFSTRDYAMAVCNLTGNKKITQQRYATLQGATAFINYLYAHPFLAQLNRLSPANVTATLDYLKYEYNQSRKVG
;
A
#
# COMPACT_ATOMS: atom_id res chain seq x y z
N MET A 1 5.91 -26.72 -4.98
CA MET A 1 4.75 -25.98 -4.45
C MET A 1 5.17 -24.53 -4.22
N PHE A 2 4.46 -23.53 -4.77
CA PHE A 2 4.77 -22.09 -4.57
C PHE A 2 4.42 -21.66 -3.12
N ALA A 3 4.97 -20.55 -2.61
CA ALA A 3 4.53 -19.99 -1.32
C ALA A 3 3.24 -19.21 -1.56
N ASN A 4 2.20 -19.97 -1.92
CA ASN A 4 0.87 -19.44 -2.16
C ASN A 4 0.29 -19.00 -0.83
N ILE A 5 -0.19 -17.77 -0.80
CA ILE A 5 -0.89 -17.23 0.35
C ILE A 5 -2.39 -17.40 0.12
N ASN A 6 -3.05 -17.87 1.17
CA ASN A 6 -4.49 -17.82 1.32
C ASN A 6 -4.79 -16.86 2.48
N VAL A 7 -5.77 -15.99 2.28
CA VAL A 7 -6.17 -14.96 3.24
C VAL A 7 -7.62 -15.12 3.69
N ASP A 8 -8.29 -16.19 3.30
CA ASP A 8 -9.71 -16.45 3.58
C ASP A 8 -9.88 -16.99 5.01
N CYS A 9 -9.80 -16.07 5.96
CA CYS A 9 -10.02 -16.29 7.38
C CYS A 9 -10.71 -15.09 8.03
N CYS A 10 -11.23 -15.31 9.23
CA CYS A 10 -11.78 -14.28 10.09
C CYS A 10 -10.70 -13.25 10.44
N LYS A 11 -11.06 -11.98 10.31
CA LYS A 11 -10.21 -10.80 10.61
C LYS A 11 -10.86 -9.92 11.68
N THR A 12 -11.75 -10.51 12.47
CA THR A 12 -12.43 -9.84 13.57
C THR A 12 -11.54 -9.91 14.81
N PRO A 13 -11.06 -8.76 15.33
CA PRO A 13 -10.27 -8.73 16.55
C PRO A 13 -11.00 -9.39 17.72
N GLY A 14 -10.28 -10.15 18.55
CA GLY A 14 -10.85 -10.87 19.70
C GLY A 14 -11.59 -12.16 19.37
N CYS A 15 -11.83 -12.48 18.09
CA CYS A 15 -12.40 -13.76 17.68
C CYS A 15 -11.36 -14.88 17.82
N LYS A 16 -11.77 -16.06 18.30
CA LYS A 16 -10.89 -17.25 18.38
C LYS A 16 -10.38 -17.71 17.01
N ASN A 17 -11.11 -17.40 15.94
CA ASN A 17 -10.74 -17.71 14.56
C ASN A 17 -9.91 -16.63 13.87
N LEU A 18 -9.47 -15.60 14.59
CA LEU A 18 -8.64 -14.53 14.02
C LEU A 18 -7.37 -15.09 13.36
N GLY A 19 -7.31 -14.98 12.02
CA GLY A 19 -6.18 -15.48 11.22
C GLY A 19 -6.14 -17.00 11.02
N VAL A 20 -7.14 -17.75 11.50
CA VAL A 20 -7.18 -19.21 11.36
C VAL A 20 -7.76 -19.57 9.99
N LEU A 21 -6.96 -20.21 9.14
CA LEU A 21 -7.42 -20.72 7.85
C LEU A 21 -8.19 -22.03 8.05
N ASN A 22 -9.19 -22.27 7.20
CA ASN A 22 -9.96 -23.52 7.18
C ASN A 22 -10.54 -23.94 8.54
N SER A 23 -10.96 -22.97 9.36
CA SER A 23 -11.60 -23.27 10.65
C SER A 23 -12.88 -24.08 10.44
N PRO A 24 -13.16 -25.09 11.29
CA PRO A 24 -14.43 -25.83 11.24
C PRO A 24 -15.64 -24.93 11.52
N ASP A 25 -15.44 -23.75 12.10
CA ASP A 25 -16.51 -22.78 12.36
C ASP A 25 -16.91 -21.98 11.12
N TYR A 26 -16.22 -22.17 9.98
CA TYR A 26 -16.49 -21.48 8.74
C TYR A 26 -17.57 -22.18 7.90
N VAL A 27 -18.63 -21.43 7.58
CA VAL A 27 -19.74 -21.91 6.76
C VAL A 27 -19.86 -21.04 5.52
N ARG A 28 -19.84 -21.65 4.34
CA ARG A 28 -20.07 -20.92 3.08
C ARG A 28 -21.50 -20.38 3.03
N GLN A 29 -21.65 -19.11 2.69
CA GLN A 29 -22.94 -18.47 2.45
C GLN A 29 -22.85 -17.69 1.14
N GLY A 30 -23.32 -18.31 0.05
CA GLY A 30 -23.16 -17.76 -1.29
C GLY A 30 -21.68 -17.60 -1.65
N LYS A 31 -21.28 -16.36 -1.97
CA LYS A 31 -19.89 -15.98 -2.31
C LYS A 31 -19.01 -15.64 -1.10
N ASP A 32 -19.60 -15.58 0.08
CA ASP A 32 -18.94 -15.20 1.33
C ASP A 32 -18.84 -16.40 2.29
N VAL A 33 -18.11 -16.20 3.39
CA VAL A 33 -17.92 -17.19 4.45
C VAL A 33 -18.32 -16.58 5.79
N LEU A 34 -19.27 -17.22 6.48
CA LEU A 34 -19.68 -16.88 7.83
C LEU A 34 -18.73 -17.53 8.84
N CYS A 35 -18.16 -16.73 9.73
CA CYS A 35 -17.49 -17.23 10.93
C CYS A 35 -18.51 -17.40 12.06
N ARG A 36 -18.90 -18.65 12.39
CA ARG A 36 -19.92 -18.92 13.43
C ARG A 36 -19.56 -18.38 14.82
N GLU A 37 -18.28 -18.21 15.11
CA GLU A 37 -17.81 -17.70 16.41
C GLU A 37 -18.09 -16.23 16.68
N CYS A 38 -18.02 -15.39 15.65
CA CYS A 38 -18.20 -13.95 15.82
C CYS A 38 -19.34 -13.40 14.97
N GLY A 39 -20.01 -14.26 14.19
CA GLY A 39 -21.07 -13.87 13.27
C GLY A 39 -20.60 -13.06 12.06
N PHE A 40 -19.31 -12.78 11.90
CA PHE A 40 -18.81 -11.97 10.79
C PHE A 40 -18.84 -12.74 9.47
N LEU A 41 -19.48 -12.14 8.47
CA LEU A 41 -19.50 -12.61 7.09
C LEU A 41 -18.35 -11.94 6.32
N PHE A 42 -17.35 -12.71 5.90
CA PHE A 42 -16.21 -12.18 5.14
C PHE A 42 -16.19 -12.71 3.69
N PRO A 43 -15.83 -11.85 2.73
CA PRO A 43 -15.74 -12.27 1.34
C PRO A 43 -14.48 -13.08 1.07
N VAL A 44 -14.60 -13.99 0.10
CA VAL A 44 -13.51 -14.86 -0.37
C VAL A 44 -12.63 -14.12 -1.37
N ILE A 45 -11.32 -14.19 -1.18
CA ILE A 45 -10.31 -13.66 -2.10
C ILE A 45 -9.62 -14.83 -2.79
N SER A 46 -9.77 -14.94 -4.11
CA SER A 46 -9.15 -16.03 -4.88
C SER A 46 -7.66 -16.10 -4.65
N ALA A 47 -7.20 -17.19 -4.02
CA ALA A 47 -5.79 -17.45 -3.82
C ALA A 47 -5.03 -17.47 -5.16
N GLY A 48 -5.65 -17.95 -6.25
CA GLY A 48 -5.04 -17.92 -7.58
C GLY A 48 -4.78 -16.50 -8.07
N ALA A 49 -5.79 -15.64 -8.03
CA ALA A 49 -5.67 -14.25 -8.47
C ALA A 49 -4.69 -13.46 -7.59
N LEU A 50 -4.79 -13.61 -6.26
CA LEU A 50 -3.89 -12.96 -5.31
C LEU A 50 -2.44 -13.37 -5.58
N ASN A 51 -2.15 -14.67 -5.69
CA ASN A 51 -0.77 -15.11 -5.90
C ASN A 51 -0.23 -14.74 -7.28
N LEU A 52 -1.06 -14.75 -8.34
CA LEU A 52 -0.64 -14.28 -9.66
C LEU A 52 -0.25 -12.79 -9.64
N PHE A 53 -1.08 -11.94 -9.03
CA PHE A 53 -0.75 -10.53 -8.83
C PHE A 53 0.55 -10.36 -8.02
N ARG A 54 0.65 -11.06 -6.88
CA ARG A 54 1.85 -11.05 -6.02
C ARG A 54 3.11 -11.42 -6.80
N HIS A 55 3.05 -12.45 -7.65
CA HIS A 55 4.17 -12.87 -8.48
C HIS A 55 4.58 -11.83 -9.52
N THR A 56 3.63 -11.13 -10.13
CA THR A 56 3.92 -10.02 -11.05
C THR A 56 4.66 -8.90 -10.32
N VAL A 57 4.19 -8.48 -9.15
CA VAL A 57 4.83 -7.42 -8.34
C VAL A 57 6.22 -7.84 -7.85
N ASN A 58 6.40 -9.11 -7.45
CA ASN A 58 7.67 -9.62 -6.93
C ASN A 58 8.82 -9.54 -7.93
N ARG A 59 8.53 -9.52 -9.25
CA ARG A 59 9.55 -9.33 -10.28
C ARG A 59 10.18 -7.94 -10.22
N GLY A 60 9.40 -6.90 -9.93
CA GLY A 60 9.90 -5.54 -9.73
C GLY A 60 10.85 -5.43 -8.54
N TRP A 61 10.58 -6.18 -7.48
CA TRP A 61 11.37 -6.23 -6.26
C TRP A 61 12.48 -7.29 -6.24
N LYS A 62 12.81 -7.89 -7.39
CA LYS A 62 13.82 -8.94 -7.52
C LYS A 62 15.18 -8.52 -6.96
N GLY A 63 15.61 -9.21 -5.90
CA GLY A 63 16.88 -8.99 -5.21
C GLY A 63 16.89 -7.77 -4.28
N LEU A 64 15.77 -7.05 -4.16
CA LEU A 64 15.66 -5.84 -3.35
C LEU A 64 15.04 -6.13 -1.98
N VAL A 65 14.21 -7.17 -1.89
CA VAL A 65 13.62 -7.66 -0.62
C VAL A 65 14.07 -9.09 -0.35
N LYS A 66 13.99 -9.53 0.92
CA LYS A 66 14.32 -10.89 1.38
C LYS A 66 13.23 -11.90 1.02
N GLN A 67 12.86 -11.95 -0.26
CA GLN A 67 11.83 -12.83 -0.79
C GLN A 67 12.19 -13.32 -2.19
N CYS A 68 11.84 -14.58 -2.49
CA CYS A 68 11.99 -15.14 -3.81
C CYS A 68 11.09 -14.41 -4.82
N PRO A 69 11.65 -13.83 -5.90
CA PRO A 69 10.88 -13.07 -6.89
C PRO A 69 9.92 -13.95 -7.70
N ALA A 70 10.11 -15.26 -7.69
CA ALA A 70 9.32 -16.19 -8.49
C ALA A 70 8.18 -16.84 -7.72
N CYS A 71 8.41 -17.27 -6.47
CA CYS A 71 7.41 -18.02 -5.70
C CYS A 71 6.97 -17.33 -4.41
N GLY A 72 7.58 -16.21 -4.01
CA GLY A 72 7.24 -15.49 -2.78
C GLY A 72 7.80 -16.10 -1.49
N SER A 73 8.59 -17.17 -1.56
CA SER A 73 9.20 -17.80 -0.38
C SER A 73 10.27 -16.91 0.25
N THR A 74 10.32 -16.86 1.58
CA THR A 74 11.40 -16.21 2.35
C THR A 74 12.55 -17.16 2.67
N SER A 75 12.42 -18.46 2.36
CA SER A 75 13.49 -19.44 2.53
C SER A 75 14.54 -19.29 1.42
N LEU A 76 15.54 -18.46 1.69
CA LEU A 76 16.62 -18.12 0.77
C LEU A 76 17.98 -18.56 1.34
N LYS A 77 18.85 -19.09 0.48
CA LYS A 77 20.24 -19.44 0.82
C LYS A 77 21.24 -18.73 -0.09
N LYS A 78 22.42 -18.42 0.43
CA LYS A 78 23.54 -17.88 -0.37
C LYS A 78 23.93 -18.91 -1.45
N TYR A 79 24.21 -18.45 -2.66
CA TYR A 79 24.49 -19.28 -3.84
C TYR A 79 25.64 -18.70 -4.68
N GLY A 80 26.77 -18.41 -4.03
CA GLY A 80 27.97 -17.88 -4.69
C GLY A 80 27.76 -16.48 -5.31
N PHE A 81 28.48 -16.23 -6.39
CA PHE A 81 28.58 -14.92 -7.04
C PHE A 81 28.24 -14.98 -8.54
N SER A 82 27.88 -13.84 -9.11
CA SER A 82 27.76 -13.66 -10.55
C SER A 82 29.13 -13.51 -11.21
N THR A 83 29.18 -13.56 -12.54
CA THR A 83 30.40 -13.25 -13.30
C THR A 83 30.89 -11.83 -13.07
N GLN A 84 30.00 -10.93 -12.62
CA GLN A 84 30.33 -9.55 -12.25
C GLN A 84 30.62 -9.40 -10.74
N GLY A 85 30.78 -10.50 -10.01
CA GLY A 85 31.07 -10.48 -8.57
C GLY A 85 29.88 -10.19 -7.67
N GLU A 86 28.64 -10.12 -8.19
CA GLU A 86 27.47 -9.81 -7.37
C GLU A 86 26.94 -11.04 -6.63
N HIS A 87 26.50 -10.86 -5.38
CA HIS A 87 25.91 -11.94 -4.60
C HIS A 87 24.70 -12.58 -5.27
N ARG A 88 24.66 -13.92 -5.27
CA ARG A 88 23.52 -14.71 -5.70
C ARG A 88 22.83 -15.38 -4.53
N MET A 89 21.51 -15.42 -4.59
CA MET A 89 20.66 -16.17 -3.67
C MET A 89 19.92 -17.26 -4.45
N ALA A 90 19.68 -18.40 -3.80
CA ALA A 90 18.83 -19.47 -4.30
C ALA A 90 17.62 -19.65 -3.37
N CYS A 91 16.44 -19.82 -3.96
CA CYS A 91 15.25 -20.17 -3.19
C CYS A 91 15.26 -21.67 -2.86
N SER A 92 15.11 -22.02 -1.58
CA SER A 92 15.05 -23.44 -1.17
C SER A 92 13.80 -24.15 -1.73
N GLN A 93 12.71 -23.41 -1.92
CA GLN A 93 11.41 -23.94 -2.32
C GLN A 93 11.25 -24.16 -3.84
N CYS A 94 11.68 -23.19 -4.67
CA CYS A 94 11.55 -23.30 -6.13
C CYS A 94 12.90 -23.41 -6.86
N ARG A 95 14.02 -23.47 -6.13
CA ARG A 95 15.40 -23.63 -6.63
C ARG A 95 15.90 -22.54 -7.59
N LYS A 96 15.07 -21.57 -7.98
CA LYS A 96 15.46 -20.43 -8.80
C LYS A 96 16.50 -19.58 -8.07
N THR A 97 17.47 -19.12 -8.84
CA THR A 97 18.53 -18.22 -8.39
C THR A 97 18.27 -16.80 -8.86
N PHE A 98 18.74 -15.82 -8.11
CA PHE A 98 18.66 -14.42 -8.47
C PHE A 98 19.81 -13.62 -7.84
N ILE A 99 20.14 -12.51 -8.46
CA ILE A 99 21.18 -11.58 -7.99
C ILE A 99 20.57 -10.66 -6.94
N VAL A 100 21.32 -10.43 -5.87
CA VAL A 100 21.08 -9.38 -4.88
C VAL A 100 22.10 -8.27 -5.16
N PRO A 101 21.69 -7.18 -5.84
CA PRO A 101 22.61 -6.09 -6.17
C PRO A 101 23.12 -5.45 -4.87
N GLU A 102 24.36 -5.00 -4.81
CA GLU A 102 24.90 -4.32 -3.62
C GLU A 102 24.69 -2.81 -3.68
N LYS A 103 25.07 -2.20 -4.82
CA LYS A 103 24.98 -0.76 -5.07
C LYS A 103 24.34 -0.51 -6.43
N ALA A 104 23.67 0.64 -6.56
CA ALA A 104 23.24 1.11 -7.87
C ALA A 104 24.48 1.45 -8.70
N LYS A 105 24.46 1.10 -9.99
CA LYS A 105 25.50 1.53 -10.93
C LYS A 105 25.19 2.96 -11.34
N SER A 106 26.18 3.85 -11.24
CA SER A 106 26.06 5.23 -11.75
C SER A 106 25.75 5.17 -13.25
N ASP A 107 24.79 5.98 -13.68
CA ASP A 107 24.37 6.12 -15.06
C ASP A 107 23.94 7.56 -15.28
N CYS A 108 24.79 8.35 -15.93
CA CYS A 108 24.55 9.77 -16.23
C CYS A 108 23.17 10.03 -16.85
N ARG A 109 22.66 9.10 -17.68
CA ARG A 109 21.35 9.27 -18.33
C ARG A 109 20.20 9.08 -17.34
N GLN A 110 20.40 8.30 -16.27
CA GLN A 110 19.42 8.18 -15.18
C GLN A 110 19.42 9.41 -14.29
N ASP A 111 20.60 9.97 -14.02
CA ASP A 111 20.75 11.20 -13.25
C ASP A 111 20.13 12.41 -14.00
N GLU A 112 20.32 12.45 -15.33
CA GLU A 112 19.67 13.44 -16.20
C GLU A 112 18.14 13.25 -16.24
N LEU A 113 17.64 12.01 -16.38
CA LEU A 113 16.20 11.73 -16.31
C LEU A 113 15.59 12.15 -14.97
N ALA A 114 16.28 11.88 -13.86
CA ALA A 114 15.89 12.31 -12.52
C ALA A 114 15.72 13.83 -12.44
N THR A 115 16.73 14.58 -12.90
CA THR A 115 16.71 16.05 -12.96
C THR A 115 15.54 16.57 -13.78
N LEU A 116 15.28 15.98 -14.95
CA LEU A 116 14.18 16.42 -15.82
C LEU A 116 12.80 16.15 -15.22
N ILE A 117 12.66 15.09 -14.42
CA ILE A 117 11.43 14.83 -13.66
C ILE A 117 11.26 15.89 -12.57
N GLU A 118 12.31 16.17 -11.78
CA GLU A 118 12.30 17.19 -10.73
C GLU A 118 11.91 18.57 -11.27
N GLU A 119 12.43 18.94 -12.44
CA GLU A 119 12.11 20.21 -13.12
C GLU A 119 10.71 20.26 -13.76
N GLY A 120 9.98 19.13 -13.81
CA GLY A 120 8.67 19.07 -14.45
C GLY A 120 8.71 19.07 -15.98
N THR A 121 9.85 18.70 -16.59
CA THR A 121 10.05 18.74 -18.04
C THR A 121 9.00 17.92 -18.78
N SER A 122 8.48 18.44 -19.89
CA SER A 122 7.47 17.74 -20.69
C SER A 122 7.95 16.38 -21.21
N LEU A 123 7.04 15.41 -21.41
CA LEU A 123 7.41 14.10 -21.96
C LEU A 123 8.11 14.19 -23.34
N ALA A 124 7.72 15.18 -24.16
CA ALA A 124 8.38 15.45 -25.44
C ALA A 124 9.80 16.01 -25.24
N GLY A 125 9.98 16.92 -24.27
CA GLY A 125 11.27 17.45 -23.87
C GLY A 125 12.23 16.36 -23.39
N ILE A 126 11.78 15.49 -22.48
CA ILE A 126 12.57 14.35 -21.97
C ILE A 126 13.02 13.46 -23.13
N ARG A 127 12.11 13.11 -24.03
CA ARG A 127 12.42 12.26 -25.18
C ARG A 127 13.42 12.90 -26.13
N SER A 128 13.30 14.21 -26.35
CA SER A 128 14.23 14.97 -27.20
C SER A 128 15.63 15.03 -26.58
N GLN A 129 15.74 15.44 -25.32
CA GLN A 129 17.01 15.63 -24.64
C GLN A 129 17.76 14.30 -24.43
N LEU A 130 17.06 13.28 -23.93
CA LEU A 130 17.65 11.95 -23.70
C LEU A 130 17.74 11.09 -24.96
N LYS A 131 17.27 11.59 -26.12
CA LYS A 131 17.19 10.87 -27.40
C LYS A 131 16.47 9.51 -27.29
N LEU A 132 15.29 9.53 -26.66
CA LEU A 132 14.46 8.35 -26.38
C LEU A 132 13.18 8.33 -27.22
N ASP A 133 12.83 7.16 -27.75
CA ASP A 133 11.47 6.87 -28.19
C ASP A 133 10.56 6.52 -27.00
N SER A 134 9.28 6.23 -27.25
CA SER A 134 8.33 5.84 -26.19
C SER A 134 8.79 4.58 -25.44
N THR A 135 9.39 3.61 -26.15
CA THR A 135 9.91 2.36 -25.57
C THR A 135 11.15 2.63 -24.72
N GLY A 136 12.05 3.48 -25.20
CA GLY A 136 13.25 3.93 -24.51
C GLY A 136 12.91 4.66 -23.22
N LEU A 137 11.93 5.57 -23.24
CA LEU A 137 11.44 6.27 -22.05
C LEU A 137 10.87 5.28 -21.02
N ASN A 138 10.03 4.33 -21.45
CA ASN A 138 9.52 3.27 -20.57
C ASN A 138 10.68 2.53 -19.88
N ARG A 139 11.67 2.03 -20.64
CA ARG A 139 12.82 1.32 -20.07
C ARG A 139 13.62 2.19 -19.10
N ALA A 140 13.79 3.48 -19.40
CA ALA A 140 14.50 4.42 -18.55
C ALA A 140 13.75 4.65 -17.22
N LEU A 141 12.42 4.84 -17.25
CA LEU A 141 11.59 4.99 -16.03
C LEU A 141 11.65 3.74 -15.14
N PHE A 142 11.58 2.54 -15.74
CA PHE A 142 11.70 1.28 -14.98
C PHE A 142 13.10 1.08 -14.39
N LYS A 143 14.16 1.53 -15.07
CA LYS A 143 15.52 1.51 -14.54
C LYS A 143 15.68 2.49 -13.38
N LEU A 144 15.11 3.69 -13.50
CA LEU A 144 15.12 4.71 -12.46
C LEU A 144 14.37 4.24 -11.21
N SER A 145 13.17 3.71 -11.39
CA SER A 145 12.37 3.05 -10.34
C SER A 145 13.16 1.96 -9.60
N ARG A 146 13.88 1.10 -10.36
CA ARG A 146 14.70 0.04 -9.78
C ARG A 146 15.86 0.60 -8.94
N ASN A 147 16.52 1.65 -9.42
CA ASN A 147 17.61 2.31 -8.69
C ASN A 147 17.10 2.98 -7.41
N ALA A 148 15.97 3.68 -7.48
CA ALA A 148 15.28 4.27 -6.33
C ALA A 148 14.96 3.21 -5.26
N ASN A 149 14.33 2.09 -5.66
CA ASN A 149 14.01 1.00 -4.74
C ASN A 149 15.25 0.30 -4.17
N LEU A 150 16.35 0.23 -4.92
CA LEU A 150 17.62 -0.29 -4.42
C LEU A 150 18.23 0.61 -3.33
N ALA A 151 18.21 1.93 -3.53
CA ALA A 151 18.69 2.89 -2.53
C ALA A 151 17.84 2.84 -1.24
N GLU A 152 16.54 2.60 -1.37
CA GLU A 152 15.57 2.70 -0.27
C GLU A 152 15.27 1.34 0.41
N ARG A 153 15.87 0.23 -0.01
CA ARG A 153 15.62 -1.09 0.62
C ARG A 153 16.21 -1.21 2.04
N CYS A 154 17.26 -0.44 2.33
CA CYS A 154 18.03 -0.49 3.57
C CYS A 154 17.86 0.76 4.43
N GLN A 155 16.62 1.23 4.62
CA GLN A 155 16.31 2.39 5.44
C GLN A 155 16.42 2.13 6.95
N GLN A 156 17.08 3.03 7.67
CA GLN A 156 17.06 3.03 9.13
C GLN A 156 15.88 3.85 9.63
N PHE A 157 15.23 3.35 10.68
CA PHE A 157 14.20 4.09 11.41
C PHE A 157 14.80 4.67 12.69
N PRO A 158 14.32 5.84 13.15
CA PRO A 158 14.86 6.51 14.33
C PRO A 158 14.59 5.74 15.63
N ALA A 159 13.62 4.83 15.64
CA ALA A 159 13.22 4.03 16.80
C ALA A 159 12.85 2.60 16.39
N PHE A 160 12.88 1.69 17.38
CA PHE A 160 12.37 0.33 17.23
C PHE A 160 10.84 0.26 17.33
N ASP A 161 10.23 1.24 18.00
CA ASP A 161 8.78 1.40 18.06
C ASP A 161 8.36 2.42 17.00
N ILE A 162 7.87 1.91 15.87
CA ILE A 162 7.53 2.75 14.72
C ILE A 162 6.02 2.94 14.61
N ALA A 163 5.63 4.13 14.14
CA ALA A 163 4.26 4.42 13.74
C ALA A 163 4.22 4.60 12.21
N LEU A 164 3.26 3.95 11.57
CA LEU A 164 3.10 3.95 10.12
C LEU A 164 1.71 4.48 9.79
N SER A 165 1.58 5.48 8.91
CA SER A 165 0.30 5.81 8.30
C SER A 165 0.18 5.24 6.89
N THR A 166 -1.00 4.71 6.57
CA THR A 166 -1.32 4.25 5.22
C THR A 166 -2.55 4.99 4.70
N ARG A 167 -2.42 5.61 3.53
CA ARG A 167 -3.52 6.26 2.82
C ARG A 167 -3.68 5.74 1.41
N ALA A 168 -4.92 5.78 0.94
CA ALA A 168 -5.24 5.63 -0.46
C ALA A 168 -5.37 6.99 -1.15
N PHE A 169 -4.98 7.05 -2.41
CA PHE A 169 -5.19 8.19 -3.28
C PHE A 169 -5.26 7.74 -4.74
N ARG A 170 -5.50 8.69 -5.65
CA ARG A 170 -5.64 8.43 -7.08
C ARG A 170 -4.64 9.23 -7.89
N VAL A 171 -4.17 8.62 -8.97
CA VAL A 171 -3.30 9.25 -9.96
C VAL A 171 -3.85 8.95 -11.34
N ASN A 172 -4.07 9.99 -12.14
CA ASN A 172 -4.58 9.82 -13.49
C ASN A 172 -3.49 9.20 -14.38
N TYR A 173 -3.90 8.66 -15.51
CA TYR A 173 -2.99 8.13 -16.52
C TYR A 173 -3.57 8.34 -17.91
N ASN A 174 -2.73 8.18 -18.94
CA ASN A 174 -3.13 8.31 -20.36
C ASN A 174 -3.79 9.66 -20.72
N GLY A 175 -3.63 10.70 -19.90
CA GLY A 175 -4.16 12.04 -20.14
C GLY A 175 -5.68 12.15 -20.06
N GLY A 176 -6.38 11.15 -19.51
CA GLY A 176 -7.84 11.15 -19.36
C GLY A 176 -8.30 11.17 -17.90
N ASP A 177 -9.59 10.83 -17.71
CA ASP A 177 -10.22 10.74 -16.39
C ASP A 177 -9.98 9.40 -15.68
N SER A 178 -9.36 8.44 -16.38
CA SER A 178 -8.99 7.15 -15.80
C SER A 178 -7.90 7.31 -14.75
N SER A 179 -8.08 6.64 -13.60
CA SER A 179 -7.19 6.73 -12.45
C SER A 179 -6.67 5.36 -12.00
N LEU A 180 -5.45 5.34 -11.47
CA LEU A 180 -4.97 4.24 -10.63
C LEU A 180 -5.44 4.45 -9.20
N TYR A 181 -5.79 3.36 -8.52
CA TYR A 181 -5.90 3.33 -7.06
C TYR A 181 -4.53 3.05 -6.46
N VAL A 182 -4.01 3.96 -5.66
CA VAL A 182 -2.65 3.90 -5.12
C VAL A 182 -2.69 3.90 -3.60
N LEU A 183 -1.90 3.01 -2.99
CA LEU A 183 -1.63 2.98 -1.57
C LEU A 183 -0.23 3.52 -1.31
N VAL A 184 -0.11 4.37 -0.30
CA VAL A 184 1.17 4.84 0.24
C VAL A 184 1.21 4.58 1.74
N THR A 185 2.34 4.05 2.21
CA THR A 185 2.64 3.93 3.64
C THR A 185 3.87 4.76 3.98
N ALA A 186 3.76 5.63 4.98
CA ALA A 186 4.87 6.42 5.53
C ALA A 186 5.10 6.09 7.00
N GLU A 187 6.33 6.28 7.47
CA GLU A 187 6.68 6.25 8.88
C GLU A 187 6.52 7.66 9.46
N GLU A 188 5.80 7.80 10.57
CA GLU A 188 5.32 9.09 11.06
C GLU A 188 6.42 9.97 11.67
N GLN A 189 7.42 9.38 12.33
CA GLN A 189 8.44 10.16 13.02
C GLN A 189 9.42 10.82 12.03
N SER A 190 9.95 10.04 11.09
CA SER A 190 10.82 10.53 10.02
C SER A 190 10.05 11.15 8.86
N GLY A 191 8.75 10.84 8.76
CA GLY A 191 7.92 11.18 7.63
C GLY A 191 8.32 10.48 6.32
N ARG A 192 9.26 9.53 6.34
CA ARG A 192 9.72 8.85 5.14
C ARG A 192 8.65 7.90 4.61
N VAL A 193 8.48 7.88 3.30
CA VAL A 193 7.59 6.92 2.64
C VAL A 193 8.29 5.56 2.53
N VAL A 194 7.68 4.54 3.13
CA VAL A 194 8.19 3.16 3.15
C VAL A 194 7.85 2.44 1.85
N ALA A 195 6.60 2.54 1.40
CA ALA A 195 6.13 1.82 0.22
C ALA A 195 5.03 2.58 -0.52
N ILE A 196 5.00 2.40 -1.84
CA ILE A 196 3.90 2.82 -2.73
C ILE A 196 3.49 1.64 -3.61
N SER A 197 2.19 1.50 -3.88
CA SER A 197 1.68 0.41 -4.71
C SER A 197 0.41 0.82 -5.44
N SER A 198 0.34 0.55 -6.74
CA SER A 198 -0.86 0.77 -7.55
C SER A 198 -1.63 -0.54 -7.77
N ASN A 199 -2.86 -0.41 -8.26
CA ASN A 199 -3.67 -1.52 -8.72
C ASN A 199 -3.47 -1.86 -10.21
N TYR A 200 -2.35 -1.45 -10.82
CA TYR A 200 -1.97 -1.91 -12.16
C TYR A 200 -1.26 -3.27 -12.06
N SER A 201 -1.67 -4.22 -12.89
CA SER A 201 -0.96 -5.48 -13.10
C SER A 201 -0.40 -5.53 -14.51
N ALA A 202 0.92 -5.74 -14.64
CA ALA A 202 1.58 -5.90 -15.95
C ALA A 202 1.29 -7.24 -16.63
N GLN A 203 0.64 -8.18 -15.94
CA GLN A 203 0.12 -9.41 -16.51
C GLN A 203 -1.39 -9.45 -16.26
N PRO A 204 -2.21 -9.81 -17.25
CA PRO A 204 -3.65 -9.93 -17.03
C PRO A 204 -3.94 -11.06 -16.04
N LEU A 205 -4.97 -10.88 -15.21
CA LEU A 205 -5.54 -11.94 -14.38
C LEU A 205 -6.91 -12.32 -14.94
N ASP A 206 -7.60 -13.22 -14.24
CA ASP A 206 -9.01 -13.51 -14.49
C ASP A 206 -9.86 -12.21 -14.47
N LYS A 207 -10.77 -12.09 -15.44
CA LYS A 207 -11.66 -10.94 -15.64
C LYS A 207 -12.50 -10.62 -14.39
N ALA A 208 -12.83 -11.60 -13.55
CA ALA A 208 -13.53 -11.37 -12.28
C ALA A 208 -12.75 -10.46 -11.30
N TRP A 209 -11.44 -10.32 -11.49
CA TRP A 209 -10.55 -9.47 -10.69
C TRP A 209 -10.19 -8.16 -11.38
N GLN A 210 -10.73 -7.91 -12.56
CA GLN A 210 -10.63 -6.61 -13.21
C GLN A 210 -11.53 -5.60 -12.49
N TYR A 211 -11.03 -4.39 -12.28
CA TYR A 211 -11.84 -3.27 -11.84
C TYR A 211 -12.54 -2.62 -13.04
N GLN A 212 -13.85 -2.36 -12.95
CA GLN A 212 -14.68 -1.94 -14.10
C GLN A 212 -15.66 -0.80 -13.78
N SER A 213 -15.55 -0.15 -12.63
CA SER A 213 -16.52 0.89 -12.24
C SER A 213 -16.23 2.24 -12.91
N TYR A 214 -17.30 2.93 -13.27
CA TYR A 214 -17.29 4.35 -13.70
C TYR A 214 -17.84 5.28 -12.62
N TYR A 215 -18.45 4.70 -11.57
CA TYR A 215 -18.97 5.45 -10.43
C TYR A 215 -17.85 5.73 -9.42
N GLU A 216 -18.00 6.81 -8.65
CA GLU A 216 -17.10 7.19 -7.58
C GLU A 216 -17.89 7.31 -6.27
N GLU A 217 -17.53 6.51 -5.27
CA GLU A 217 -18.03 6.69 -3.91
C GLU A 217 -17.55 8.03 -3.33
N ARG A 218 -18.47 8.98 -3.19
CA ARG A 218 -18.19 10.27 -2.55
C ARG A 218 -18.65 10.30 -1.11
N LEU A 219 -17.76 10.72 -0.22
CA LEU A 219 -18.13 11.06 1.16
C LEU A 219 -18.55 12.53 1.20
N PRO A 220 -19.81 12.84 1.56
CA PRO A 220 -20.25 14.22 1.68
C PRO A 220 -19.50 14.92 2.83
N PRO A 221 -19.44 16.27 2.81
CA PRO A 221 -18.90 17.03 3.93
C PRO A 221 -19.73 16.78 5.19
N GLY A 222 -19.09 16.89 6.36
CA GLY A 222 -19.76 16.69 7.64
C GLY A 222 -18.77 16.70 8.80
N THR A 223 -19.24 16.35 10.00
CA THR A 223 -18.33 16.04 11.12
C THR A 223 -17.58 14.72 10.84
N LEU A 224 -16.46 14.46 11.52
CA LEU A 224 -15.77 13.18 11.36
C LEU A 224 -16.64 11.96 11.72
N ALA A 225 -17.52 12.07 12.73
CA ALA A 225 -18.45 11.00 13.09
C ALA A 225 -19.39 10.66 11.92
N HIS A 226 -20.04 11.67 11.34
CA HIS A 226 -20.86 11.53 10.13
C HIS A 226 -20.08 10.91 8.95
N MET A 227 -18.83 11.32 8.71
CA MET A 227 -18.02 10.72 7.63
C MET A 227 -17.75 9.23 7.87
N VAL A 228 -17.38 8.85 9.09
CA VAL A 228 -17.14 7.44 9.49
C VAL A 228 -18.40 6.61 9.33
N GLN A 229 -19.53 7.06 9.88
CA GLN A 229 -20.80 6.35 9.80
C GLN A 229 -21.29 6.21 8.36
N ARG A 230 -21.09 7.25 7.54
CA ARG A 230 -21.44 7.18 6.12
C ARG A 230 -20.55 6.22 5.35
N LYS A 231 -19.24 6.18 5.66
CA LYS A 231 -18.31 5.22 5.05
C LYS A 231 -18.71 3.78 5.37
N GLU A 232 -19.03 3.49 6.64
CA GLU A 232 -19.54 2.16 7.04
C GLU A 232 -20.83 1.80 6.27
N ALA A 233 -21.77 2.74 6.14
CA ALA A 233 -23.01 2.51 5.40
C ALA A 233 -22.78 2.26 3.90
N ILE A 234 -21.81 2.94 3.29
CA ILE A 234 -21.40 2.70 1.89
C ILE A 234 -20.80 1.31 1.76
N THR A 235 -19.83 0.95 2.60
CA THR A 235 -19.18 -0.37 2.57
C THR A 235 -20.19 -1.50 2.79
N ALA A 236 -21.18 -1.31 3.69
CA ALA A 236 -22.25 -2.28 3.95
C ALA A 236 -23.19 -2.51 2.76
N ARG A 237 -23.28 -1.56 1.82
CA ARG A 237 -24.15 -1.65 0.64
C ARG A 237 -23.45 -2.26 -0.58
N ARG A 238 -22.13 -2.42 -0.53
CA ARG A 238 -21.38 -3.03 -1.63
C ARG A 238 -21.79 -4.49 -1.76
N GLU A 239 -21.86 -4.96 -2.99
CA GLU A 239 -22.13 -6.38 -3.27
C GLU A 239 -21.05 -7.27 -2.64
N THR A 240 -19.79 -6.85 -2.70
CA THR A 240 -18.65 -7.48 -2.00
C THR A 240 -17.94 -6.40 -1.20
N LEU A 241 -17.62 -6.65 0.07
CA LEU A 241 -17.12 -5.60 0.98
C LEU A 241 -15.91 -4.82 0.44
N PHE A 242 -15.04 -5.49 -0.32
CA PHE A 242 -13.82 -4.91 -0.87
C PHE A 242 -13.96 -4.29 -2.27
N ASP A 243 -15.13 -4.37 -2.90
CA ASP A 243 -15.39 -3.80 -4.22
C ASP A 243 -15.70 -2.30 -4.10
N ILE A 244 -14.66 -1.51 -3.83
CA ILE A 244 -14.73 -0.04 -3.80
C ILE A 244 -14.88 0.54 -5.21
N ASP A 245 -15.78 1.51 -5.38
CA ASP A 245 -15.87 2.33 -6.58
C ASP A 245 -15.08 3.64 -6.40
N TYR A 246 -13.96 3.80 -7.11
CA TYR A 246 -13.08 4.98 -7.03
C TYR A 246 -13.08 5.85 -8.30
N GLY A 247 -14.02 5.61 -9.21
CA GLY A 247 -14.11 6.29 -10.51
C GLY A 247 -13.52 5.48 -11.67
N PRO A 248 -13.51 6.05 -12.88
CA PRO A 248 -13.07 5.36 -14.10
C PRO A 248 -11.61 4.86 -14.03
N ALA A 249 -11.35 3.70 -14.64
CA ALA A 249 -9.99 3.16 -14.80
C ALA A 249 -9.86 2.29 -16.06
N SER A 250 -10.21 2.88 -17.21
CA SER A 250 -10.13 2.22 -18.51
C SER A 250 -8.71 2.24 -19.08
N LEU A 251 -8.26 1.12 -19.63
CA LEU A 251 -6.99 1.00 -20.35
C LEU A 251 -7.17 1.30 -21.84
N TYR A 252 -6.09 1.69 -22.51
CA TYR A 252 -6.08 1.69 -23.97
C TYR A 252 -6.16 0.28 -24.52
N LYS A 253 -6.74 0.13 -25.72
CA LYS A 253 -7.01 -1.17 -26.37
C LYS A 253 -5.78 -2.08 -26.48
N ASN A 254 -4.58 -1.50 -26.59
CA ASN A 254 -3.32 -2.22 -26.78
C ASN A 254 -2.49 -2.34 -25.49
N ASP A 255 -3.00 -1.90 -24.33
CA ASP A 255 -2.31 -2.16 -23.05
C ASP A 255 -2.42 -3.65 -22.73
N SER A 256 -1.28 -4.28 -22.46
CA SER A 256 -1.21 -5.72 -22.16
C SER A 256 -1.48 -6.04 -20.68
N GLY A 257 -1.59 -5.01 -19.83
CA GLY A 257 -1.87 -5.14 -18.42
C GLY A 257 -3.35 -5.17 -18.09
N MET A 258 -3.65 -5.02 -16.80
CA MET A 258 -5.01 -4.97 -16.27
C MET A 258 -5.07 -4.08 -15.04
N ILE A 259 -6.12 -3.26 -14.92
CA ILE A 259 -6.46 -2.61 -13.65
C ILE A 259 -7.20 -3.62 -12.79
N VAL A 260 -6.58 -4.06 -11.70
CA VAL A 260 -7.16 -5.05 -10.79
C VAL A 260 -7.98 -4.39 -9.69
N LYS A 261 -8.89 -5.16 -9.08
CA LYS A 261 -9.60 -4.75 -7.85
C LYS A 261 -8.59 -4.36 -6.75
N PRO A 262 -8.75 -3.21 -6.07
CA PRO A 262 -7.78 -2.70 -5.07
C PRO A 262 -7.46 -3.62 -3.88
N VAL A 263 -8.28 -4.63 -3.62
CA VAL A 263 -7.99 -5.65 -2.61
C VAL A 263 -6.67 -6.39 -2.88
N LEU A 264 -6.38 -6.77 -4.12
CA LEU A 264 -5.15 -7.52 -4.44
C LEU A 264 -3.86 -6.72 -4.12
N PRO A 265 -3.71 -5.46 -4.59
CA PRO A 265 -2.55 -4.66 -4.23
C PRO A 265 -2.51 -4.32 -2.75
N ALA A 266 -3.62 -4.18 -2.03
CA ALA A 266 -3.59 -3.93 -0.59
C ALA A 266 -2.89 -5.04 0.20
N TYR A 267 -3.23 -6.31 -0.06
CA TYR A 267 -2.56 -7.44 0.60
C TYR A 267 -1.07 -7.49 0.26
N ARG A 268 -0.71 -7.29 -1.02
CA ARG A 268 0.71 -7.28 -1.41
C ARG A 268 1.47 -6.06 -0.85
N HIS A 269 0.82 -4.91 -0.75
CA HIS A 269 1.39 -3.67 -0.22
C HIS A 269 1.84 -3.86 1.23
N PHE A 270 0.98 -4.43 2.09
CA PHE A 270 1.34 -4.64 3.48
C PHE A 270 2.37 -5.75 3.68
N GLU A 271 2.41 -6.77 2.83
CA GLU A 271 3.55 -7.71 2.80
C GLU A 271 4.87 -6.96 2.50
N LEU A 272 4.85 -6.00 1.55
CA LEU A 272 6.02 -5.21 1.21
C LEU A 272 6.43 -4.30 2.37
N VAL A 273 5.48 -3.57 2.95
CA VAL A 273 5.71 -2.71 4.13
C VAL A 273 6.36 -3.53 5.24
N ARG A 274 5.80 -4.70 5.57
CA ARG A 274 6.38 -5.60 6.58
C ARG A 274 7.80 -5.99 6.19
N MET A 275 8.05 -6.48 4.97
CA MET A 275 9.40 -6.88 4.56
C MET A 275 10.44 -5.75 4.65
N LEU A 276 10.02 -4.49 4.49
CA LEU A 276 10.90 -3.32 4.56
C LEU A 276 11.10 -2.79 5.99
N THR A 277 10.30 -3.25 6.96
CA THR A 277 10.27 -2.73 8.34
C THR A 277 10.59 -3.78 9.41
N ASP A 278 10.19 -5.04 9.23
CA ASP A 278 10.15 -6.09 10.27
C ASP A 278 11.49 -6.31 10.98
N GLU A 279 12.60 -6.33 10.24
CA GLU A 279 13.94 -6.55 10.82
C GLU A 279 14.46 -5.37 11.65
N ARG A 280 13.77 -4.23 11.64
CA ARG A 280 14.21 -2.96 12.23
C ARG A 280 13.23 -2.41 13.26
N SER A 281 12.11 -3.08 13.48
CA SER A 281 11.08 -2.68 14.44
C SER A 281 10.80 -3.79 15.43
N LEU A 282 10.60 -3.42 16.70
CA LEU A 282 10.11 -4.33 17.74
C LEU A 282 8.59 -4.26 17.86
N ASN A 283 8.05 -3.03 17.87
CA ASN A 283 6.61 -2.79 17.87
C ASN A 283 6.23 -1.87 16.70
N VAL A 284 5.06 -2.12 16.13
CA VAL A 284 4.55 -1.36 14.99
C VAL A 284 3.12 -0.91 15.27
N GLN A 285 2.88 0.38 15.11
CA GLN A 285 1.53 0.94 15.07
C GLN A 285 1.17 1.30 13.63
N HIS A 286 0.08 0.75 13.11
CA HIS A 286 -0.52 1.13 11.83
C HIS A 286 -1.71 2.04 12.04
N TYR A 287 -1.67 3.24 11.45
CA TYR A 287 -2.78 4.15 11.28
C TYR A 287 -3.27 4.06 9.84
N LEU A 288 -4.51 3.63 9.66
CA LEU A 288 -5.04 3.29 8.34
C LEU A 288 -6.16 4.25 7.97
N ASP A 289 -6.21 4.61 6.69
CA ASP A 289 -7.43 5.14 6.08
C ASP A 289 -8.59 4.12 6.23
N HIS A 290 -9.82 4.64 6.31
CA HIS A 290 -10.99 3.86 6.73
C HIS A 290 -11.56 3.02 5.58
N GLU A 291 -10.92 1.90 5.30
CA GLU A 291 -11.33 0.94 4.26
C GLU A 291 -11.06 -0.52 4.66
N CYS A 292 -12.02 -1.42 4.39
CA CYS A 292 -12.05 -2.74 5.00
C CYS A 292 -10.94 -3.67 4.47
N PHE A 293 -10.60 -3.56 3.19
CA PHE A 293 -9.55 -4.36 2.56
C PHE A 293 -8.13 -3.85 2.88
N ILE A 294 -7.98 -2.56 3.18
CA ILE A 294 -6.73 -2.00 3.71
C ILE A 294 -6.45 -2.62 5.09
N LEU A 295 -7.45 -2.65 5.98
CA LEU A 295 -7.33 -3.38 7.24
C LEU A 295 -7.01 -4.85 7.01
N GLY A 296 -7.72 -5.52 6.10
CA GLY A 296 -7.53 -6.94 5.82
C GLY A 296 -6.10 -7.26 5.40
N GLY A 297 -5.54 -6.47 4.47
CA GLY A 297 -4.14 -6.60 4.04
C GLY A 297 -3.15 -6.34 5.17
N CYS A 298 -3.34 -5.26 5.93
CA CYS A 298 -2.48 -4.90 7.07
C CYS A 298 -2.45 -5.98 8.14
N MET A 299 -3.63 -6.49 8.51
CA MET A 299 -3.79 -7.50 9.54
C MET A 299 -3.18 -8.84 9.11
N MET A 300 -3.42 -9.28 7.88
CA MET A 300 -2.86 -10.55 7.40
C MET A 300 -1.35 -10.50 7.25
N ALA A 301 -0.80 -9.39 6.77
CA ALA A 301 0.65 -9.22 6.70
C ALA A 301 1.29 -9.27 8.09
N ASN A 302 0.63 -8.79 9.14
CA ASN A 302 1.18 -8.67 10.49
C ASN A 302 0.60 -9.66 11.51
N MET A 303 -0.13 -10.70 11.08
CA MET A 303 -0.91 -11.57 11.96
C MET A 303 -0.12 -12.12 13.17
N PRO A 304 1.11 -12.67 13.01
CA PRO A 304 1.90 -13.13 14.15
C PRO A 304 2.19 -12.02 15.19
N HIS A 305 2.46 -10.80 14.73
CA HIS A 305 2.74 -9.66 15.61
C HIS A 305 1.48 -9.13 16.27
N VAL A 306 0.33 -9.23 15.61
CA VAL A 306 -0.97 -8.92 16.22
C VAL A 306 -1.26 -9.89 17.38
N HIS A 307 -1.04 -11.19 17.18
CA HIS A 307 -1.20 -12.20 18.24
C HIS A 307 -0.21 -12.00 19.40
N GLN A 308 1.02 -11.58 19.10
CA GLN A 308 2.04 -11.29 20.12
C GLN A 308 1.85 -9.94 20.82
N GLY A 309 0.87 -9.13 20.42
CA GLY A 309 0.68 -7.78 20.96
C GLY A 309 1.77 -6.76 20.55
N ARG A 310 2.55 -7.06 19.51
CA ARG A 310 3.61 -6.21 18.94
C ARG A 310 3.13 -5.34 17.78
N CYS A 311 1.97 -5.66 17.20
CA CYS A 311 1.36 -4.88 16.12
C CYS A 311 -0.01 -4.37 16.53
N HIS A 312 -0.16 -3.05 16.48
CA HIS A 312 -1.39 -2.34 16.79
C HIS A 312 -1.94 -1.67 15.54
N ILE A 313 -3.23 -1.82 15.28
CA ILE A 313 -3.87 -1.32 14.06
C ILE A 313 -5.04 -0.45 14.45
N SER A 314 -5.14 0.73 13.86
CA SER A 314 -6.24 1.66 14.09
C SER A 314 -6.69 2.29 12.79
N PHE A 315 -8.01 2.48 12.63
CA PHE A 315 -8.51 3.41 11.63
C PHE A 315 -8.38 4.84 12.14
N VAL A 316 -8.06 5.75 11.24
CA VAL A 316 -7.95 7.19 11.52
C VAL A 316 -8.70 7.97 10.46
N LYS A 317 -9.42 9.00 10.91
CA LYS A 317 -9.95 10.06 10.06
C LYS A 317 -9.49 11.39 10.66
N GLU A 318 -8.83 12.23 9.89
CA GLU A 318 -8.34 13.52 10.37
C GLU A 318 -8.62 14.64 9.36
N ARG A 319 -8.71 15.87 9.86
CA ARG A 319 -8.81 17.11 9.06
C ARG A 319 -8.21 18.28 9.82
N GLY A 320 -7.74 19.28 9.07
CA GLY A 320 -7.15 20.49 9.62
C GLY A 320 -5.64 20.38 9.80
N THR A 321 -5.04 21.42 10.37
CA THR A 321 -3.59 21.52 10.61
C THR A 321 -3.29 21.23 12.08
N THR A 322 -2.21 20.49 12.34
CA THR A 322 -1.87 19.90 13.64
C THR A 322 -1.99 20.90 14.79
N PRO A 323 -2.74 20.60 15.86
CA PRO A 323 -2.80 21.46 17.02
C PRO A 323 -1.61 21.19 17.93
N LEU A 324 -1.20 22.21 18.69
CA LEU A 324 -0.46 22.03 19.93
C LEU A 324 -1.24 21.08 20.85
N GLN A 325 -0.57 20.06 21.36
CA GLN A 325 -1.12 19.00 22.20
C GLN A 325 -1.87 19.59 23.40
N LYS A 326 -3.21 19.56 23.35
CA LYS A 326 -4.06 19.86 24.51
C LYS A 326 -4.66 18.57 25.03
N ASP A 327 -4.67 18.43 26.35
CA ASP A 327 -5.28 17.29 27.02
C ASP A 327 -6.81 17.45 27.03
N THR A 328 -7.43 17.12 25.89
CA THR A 328 -8.89 17.16 25.73
C THR A 328 -9.45 15.74 25.81
N PRO A 329 -10.44 15.47 26.70
CA PRO A 329 -11.06 14.15 26.77
C PRO A 329 -11.79 13.83 25.46
N PRO A 330 -11.70 12.60 24.95
CA PRO A 330 -12.35 12.22 23.70
C PRO A 330 -13.86 12.06 23.86
N ARG A 331 -14.63 12.38 22.81
CA ARG A 331 -16.04 11.97 22.71
C ARG A 331 -16.13 10.64 21.98
N LEU A 332 -16.92 9.70 22.52
CA LEU A 332 -17.13 8.38 21.94
C LEU A 332 -18.35 8.37 21.02
N PHE A 333 -18.28 7.58 19.96
CA PHE A 333 -19.43 7.24 19.13
C PHE A 333 -19.26 5.85 18.52
N LEU A 334 -20.38 5.22 18.17
CA LEU A 334 -20.40 3.97 17.40
C LEU A 334 -20.48 4.27 15.91
N SER A 335 -19.71 3.52 15.12
CA SER A 335 -19.68 3.69 13.67
C SER A 335 -20.95 3.21 12.97
N GLY A 336 -21.72 2.32 13.61
CA GLY A 336 -22.73 1.54 12.91
C GLY A 336 -22.12 0.63 11.83
N GLY A 337 -22.97 0.07 10.98
CA GLY A 337 -22.56 -0.77 9.85
C GLY A 337 -22.03 -2.14 10.25
N ILE A 338 -21.14 -2.69 9.42
CA ILE A 338 -20.78 -4.12 9.44
C ILE A 338 -20.05 -4.51 10.73
N ARG A 339 -19.20 -3.62 11.25
CA ARG A 339 -18.37 -3.91 12.43
C ARG A 339 -18.80 -3.16 13.69
N ASN A 340 -19.61 -2.12 13.54
CA ASN A 340 -20.10 -1.28 14.64
C ASN A 340 -19.02 -0.91 15.68
N ASN A 341 -17.84 -0.52 15.19
CA ASN A 341 -16.69 -0.28 16.04
C ASN A 341 -16.88 0.98 16.91
N VAL A 342 -16.18 1.02 18.05
CA VAL A 342 -16.11 2.20 18.92
C VAL A 342 -15.04 3.17 18.42
N TRP A 343 -15.45 4.41 18.15
CA TRP A 343 -14.56 5.49 17.74
C TRP A 343 -14.44 6.55 18.82
N ARG A 344 -13.29 7.22 18.84
CA ARG A 344 -12.99 8.34 19.73
C ARG A 344 -12.66 9.57 18.90
N THR A 345 -13.32 10.69 19.19
CA THR A 345 -13.05 11.97 18.54
C THR A 345 -12.26 12.90 19.44
N PHE A 346 -11.26 13.54 18.86
CA PHE A 346 -10.47 14.61 19.44
C PHE A 346 -10.65 15.83 18.54
N SER A 347 -11.03 16.97 19.09
CA SER A 347 -11.28 18.16 18.27
C SER A 347 -10.87 19.43 19.01
N THR A 348 -10.25 20.32 18.24
CA THR A 348 -9.88 21.69 18.60
C THR A 348 -10.49 22.64 17.55
N ARG A 349 -10.19 23.94 17.62
CA ARG A 349 -10.67 24.91 16.64
C ARG A 349 -10.19 24.58 15.21
N ASP A 350 -8.91 24.21 15.07
CA ASP A 350 -8.24 24.13 13.76
C ASP A 350 -7.94 22.69 13.33
N TYR A 351 -8.21 21.70 14.20
CA TYR A 351 -7.98 20.28 13.95
C TYR A 351 -9.05 19.40 14.53
N ALA A 352 -9.41 18.35 13.78
CA ALA A 352 -10.22 17.26 14.29
C ALA A 352 -9.67 15.91 13.85
N MET A 353 -9.77 14.92 14.74
CA MET A 353 -9.44 13.53 14.51
C MET A 353 -10.51 12.61 15.07
N ALA A 354 -10.76 11.51 14.38
CA ALA A 354 -11.48 10.35 14.88
C ALA A 354 -10.59 9.11 14.72
N VAL A 355 -10.47 8.31 15.76
CA VAL A 355 -9.65 7.09 15.77
C VAL A 355 -10.44 5.92 16.33
N CYS A 356 -10.29 4.77 15.70
CA CYS A 356 -10.83 3.49 16.16
C CYS A 356 -9.68 2.50 16.29
N ASN A 357 -9.39 2.08 17.52
CA ASN A 357 -8.40 1.05 17.75
C ASN A 357 -9.01 -0.33 17.48
N LEU A 358 -8.35 -1.12 16.62
CA LEU A 358 -8.84 -2.40 16.17
C LEU A 358 -8.07 -3.56 16.80
N THR A 359 -6.82 -3.38 17.23
CA THR A 359 -6.05 -4.46 17.88
C THR A 359 -5.42 -4.02 19.20
N GLY A 360 -5.44 -4.93 20.18
CA GLY A 360 -4.86 -4.73 21.51
C GLY A 360 -5.60 -3.72 22.40
N ASN A 361 -5.24 -3.70 23.68
CA ASN A 361 -5.76 -2.74 24.67
C ASN A 361 -4.81 -1.54 24.80
N LYS A 362 -4.79 -0.66 23.79
CA LYS A 362 -4.05 0.61 23.91
C LYS A 362 -4.69 1.54 24.94
N LYS A 363 -3.86 2.11 25.82
CA LYS A 363 -4.29 3.17 26.74
C LYS A 363 -4.86 4.34 25.94
N ILE A 364 -5.98 4.90 26.39
CA ILE A 364 -6.69 6.00 25.73
C ILE A 364 -5.75 7.19 25.48
N THR A 365 -4.83 7.46 26.41
CA THR A 365 -3.83 8.53 26.32
C THR A 365 -2.87 8.39 25.14
N GLN A 366 -2.70 7.20 24.56
CA GLN A 366 -1.86 6.99 23.38
C GLN A 366 -2.62 7.17 22.07
N GLN A 367 -3.95 7.10 22.07
CA GLN A 367 -4.77 7.23 20.86
C GLN A 367 -4.83 8.67 20.35
N ARG A 368 -4.53 9.67 21.20
CA ARG A 368 -4.46 11.09 20.81
C ARG A 368 -3.32 11.43 19.86
N TYR A 369 -2.34 10.52 19.72
CA TYR A 369 -1.21 10.66 18.79
C TYR A 369 -1.44 9.93 17.46
N ALA A 370 -2.63 9.38 17.24
CA ALA A 370 -2.96 8.81 15.94
C ALA A 370 -2.93 9.88 14.85
N THR A 371 -2.49 9.51 13.65
CA THR A 371 -2.42 10.46 12.54
C THR A 371 -2.24 9.75 11.21
N LEU A 372 -2.57 10.43 10.12
CA LEU A 372 -2.25 10.04 8.76
C LEU A 372 -1.30 11.04 8.07
N GLN A 373 -0.61 11.89 8.84
CA GLN A 373 0.14 13.02 8.32
C GLN A 373 1.31 12.62 7.43
N GLY A 374 2.08 11.58 7.77
CA GLY A 374 3.20 11.13 6.96
C GLY A 374 2.77 10.78 5.52
N ALA A 375 1.73 9.96 5.38
CA ALA A 375 1.17 9.59 4.08
C ALA A 375 0.49 10.79 3.39
N THR A 376 -0.21 11.64 4.16
CA THR A 376 -0.84 12.87 3.63
C THR A 376 0.17 13.84 3.04
N ALA A 377 1.31 14.01 3.70
CA ALA A 377 2.37 14.92 3.28
C ALA A 377 2.95 14.48 1.93
N PHE A 378 3.17 13.19 1.71
CA PHE A 378 3.60 12.67 0.41
C PHE A 378 2.53 12.88 -0.68
N ILE A 379 1.26 12.63 -0.37
CA ILE A 379 0.16 12.85 -1.33
C ILE A 379 0.10 14.33 -1.74
N ASN A 380 0.22 15.24 -0.78
CA ASN A 380 0.24 16.68 -1.06
C ASN A 380 1.48 17.09 -1.87
N TYR A 381 2.66 16.56 -1.54
CA TYR A 381 3.87 16.76 -2.33
C TYR A 381 3.68 16.31 -3.78
N LEU A 382 3.12 15.12 -4.00
CA LEU A 382 2.85 14.61 -5.34
C LEU A 382 1.89 15.53 -6.12
N TYR A 383 0.82 16.01 -5.47
CA TYR A 383 -0.14 16.90 -6.12
C TYR A 383 0.39 18.31 -6.37
N ALA A 384 1.42 18.74 -5.63
CA ALA A 384 2.13 19.99 -5.87
C ALA A 384 3.33 19.82 -6.82
N HIS A 385 3.72 18.58 -7.15
CA HIS A 385 4.93 18.30 -7.90
C HIS A 385 4.83 18.84 -9.35
N PRO A 386 5.84 19.54 -9.88
CA PRO A 386 5.78 20.12 -11.23
C PRO A 386 5.60 19.06 -12.33
N PHE A 387 6.06 17.83 -12.10
CA PHE A 387 5.87 16.71 -13.03
C PHE A 387 4.46 16.09 -13.03
N LEU A 388 3.54 16.49 -12.14
CA LEU A 388 2.20 15.86 -12.04
C LEU A 388 1.45 15.84 -13.39
N ALA A 389 1.51 16.95 -14.13
CA ALA A 389 0.86 17.05 -15.44
C ALA A 389 1.41 16.03 -16.45
N GLN A 390 2.70 15.71 -16.37
CA GLN A 390 3.34 14.72 -17.23
C GLN A 390 3.11 13.30 -16.73
N LEU A 391 3.13 13.10 -15.40
CA LEU A 391 2.77 11.84 -14.75
C LEU A 391 1.38 11.38 -15.21
N ASN A 392 0.40 12.28 -15.21
CA ASN A 392 -0.98 11.98 -15.64
C ASN A 392 -1.10 11.59 -17.12
N ARG A 393 -0.09 11.85 -17.95
CA ARG A 393 -0.05 11.50 -19.38
C ARG A 393 0.67 10.17 -19.66
N LEU A 394 1.35 9.61 -18.66
CA LEU A 394 2.05 8.34 -18.80
C LEU A 394 1.06 7.17 -18.86
N SER A 395 1.51 6.04 -19.42
CA SER A 395 0.81 4.77 -19.28
C SER A 395 0.75 4.34 -17.81
N PRO A 396 -0.24 3.55 -17.38
CA PRO A 396 -0.38 3.16 -15.97
C PRO A 396 0.84 2.39 -15.43
N ALA A 397 1.52 1.61 -16.29
CA ALA A 397 2.80 0.99 -15.96
C ALA A 397 3.90 2.03 -15.66
N ASN A 398 3.99 3.07 -16.49
CA ASN A 398 4.97 4.15 -16.33
C ASN A 398 4.63 5.06 -15.15
N VAL A 399 3.34 5.31 -14.86
CA VAL A 399 2.92 5.99 -13.63
C VAL A 399 3.41 5.22 -12.41
N THR A 400 3.18 3.91 -12.38
CA THR A 400 3.62 3.05 -11.27
C THR A 400 5.14 3.11 -11.06
N ALA A 401 5.93 3.04 -12.14
CA ALA A 401 7.39 3.16 -12.07
C ALA A 401 7.84 4.55 -11.59
N THR A 402 7.22 5.62 -12.10
CA THR A 402 7.57 7.00 -11.75
C THR A 402 7.23 7.33 -10.30
N LEU A 403 6.14 6.79 -9.76
CA LEU A 403 5.77 6.94 -8.35
C LEU A 403 6.83 6.40 -7.38
N ASP A 404 7.53 5.32 -7.75
CA ASP A 404 8.66 4.81 -6.95
C ASP A 404 9.85 5.76 -6.94
N TYR A 405 10.08 6.50 -8.03
CA TYR A 405 11.10 7.54 -8.09
C TYR A 405 10.70 8.79 -7.29
N LEU A 406 9.47 9.29 -7.46
CA LEU A 406 8.98 10.46 -6.70
C LEU A 406 8.96 10.20 -5.19
N LYS A 407 8.70 8.96 -4.78
CA LYS A 407 8.90 8.50 -3.39
C LYS A 407 10.36 8.68 -2.94
N TYR A 408 11.32 8.25 -3.76
CA TYR A 408 12.74 8.37 -3.45
C TYR A 408 13.19 9.82 -3.36
N GLU A 409 12.78 10.65 -4.31
CA GLU A 409 13.04 12.10 -4.34
C GLU A 409 12.51 12.77 -3.06
N TYR A 410 11.23 12.54 -2.74
CA TYR A 410 10.62 13.00 -1.48
C TYR A 410 11.44 12.58 -0.25
N ASN A 411 11.85 11.32 -0.19
CA ASN A 411 12.65 10.80 0.92
C ASN A 411 14.07 11.36 0.98
N GLN A 412 14.64 11.87 -0.12
CA GLN A 412 15.95 12.55 -0.11
C GLN A 412 15.81 13.98 0.41
N SER A 413 14.75 14.70 0.03
CA SER A 413 14.49 16.06 0.53
C SER A 413 14.39 16.12 2.06
N ARG A 414 13.98 15.00 2.69
CA ARG A 414 13.87 14.85 4.16
C ARG A 414 15.15 14.39 4.87
N LYS A 415 16.23 14.07 4.16
CA LYS A 415 17.54 13.80 4.79
C LYS A 415 18.33 15.08 5.10
N VAL A 416 17.92 16.20 4.51
CA VAL A 416 18.65 17.49 4.53
C VAL A 416 18.12 18.44 5.63
N GLY A 417 17.11 18.02 6.40
CA GLY A 417 16.64 18.70 7.60
C GLY A 417 16.73 17.76 8.80
#